data_AF-A0AAV1ZJB7-F1
#
_entry.id   AF-A0AAV1ZJB7-F1
#
_cell.length_a   1.000
_cell.length_b   1.000
_cell.length_c   1.000
_cell.angle_alpha   90.00
_cell.angle_beta   90.00
_cell.angle_gamma   90.00
#
_symmetry.space_group_name_H-M   'P 1'
#
loop_
_entity.id
_entity.type
_entity.pdbx_description
1 polymer ?
#
loop_
_entity_poly.entity_id
_entity_poly.type
_entity_poly.pdbx_seq_one_letter_code
_entity_poly.pdbx_strand_id
1 'polypeptide(L)'
;MGENDEPITVFSEIEEKVKEHIAKDPEVLPPPALEESFSAEQWDTLSDLYKDFLQDYQVRRELLLTRLEVTIQSFKWGEGSKGKENEILRAYVYKRSKLKKSPSVKLSDVIAARESIFEIEKTSSDELVKNTKSSLKRFLISAVPDRGGRPKEQQPYVEMPNWKKRQGGGGGGGRGDYRGGGGGGRRGGQKRNKGGDRKGGNFDAAGSY
;
A
#
# COMPACT_ATOMS: atom_id res chain seq x y z
N MET A 1 23.91 54.83 -23.98
CA MET A 1 25.14 54.06 -24.25
C MET A 1 25.17 53.00 -23.17
N GLY A 2 24.87 51.76 -23.54
CA GLY A 2 24.76 50.66 -22.58
C GLY A 2 26.15 50.18 -22.20
N GLU A 3 26.44 50.24 -20.90
CA GLU A 3 27.50 49.43 -20.32
C GLU A 3 27.06 47.97 -20.48
N ASN A 4 27.85 47.21 -21.24
CA ASN A 4 27.76 45.77 -21.23
C ASN A 4 28.31 45.33 -19.87
N ASP A 5 27.46 45.32 -18.85
CA ASP A 5 27.79 44.73 -17.56
C ASP A 5 28.20 43.28 -17.82
N GLU A 6 29.47 42.97 -17.52
CA GLU A 6 29.97 41.61 -17.64
C GLU A 6 29.06 40.68 -16.83
N PRO A 7 28.70 39.49 -17.33
CA PRO A 7 27.71 38.61 -16.68
C PRO A 7 28.03 38.33 -15.21
N ILE A 8 29.32 38.41 -14.83
CA ILE A 8 29.84 38.18 -13.49
C ILE A 8 29.36 39.25 -12.49
N THR A 9 29.29 40.53 -12.87
CA THR A 9 28.92 41.63 -11.94
C THR A 9 27.44 41.56 -11.56
N VAL A 10 26.59 41.18 -12.51
CA VAL A 10 25.16 40.98 -12.28
C VAL A 10 24.89 39.82 -11.31
N PHE A 11 25.67 38.73 -11.38
CA PHE A 11 25.51 37.61 -10.45
C PHE A 11 25.89 37.99 -9.02
N SER A 12 26.96 38.78 -8.81
CA SER A 12 27.33 39.25 -7.47
C SER A 12 26.26 40.13 -6.83
N GLU A 13 25.65 41.04 -7.59
CA GLU A 13 24.57 41.90 -7.06
C GLU A 13 23.32 41.09 -6.68
N ILE A 14 22.98 40.07 -7.47
CA ILE A 14 21.88 39.16 -7.18
C ILE A 14 22.20 38.35 -5.92
N GLU A 15 23.42 37.83 -5.80
CA GLU A 15 23.85 37.06 -4.64
C GLU A 15 23.75 37.88 -3.35
N GLU A 16 24.18 39.13 -3.36
CA GLU A 16 24.07 40.04 -2.21
C GLU A 16 22.61 40.28 -1.81
N LYS A 17 21.74 40.63 -2.76
CA LYS A 17 20.30 40.85 -2.49
C LYS A 17 19.61 39.59 -1.96
N VAL A 18 19.98 38.42 -2.48
CA VAL A 18 19.47 37.12 -2.00
C VAL A 18 19.94 36.86 -0.57
N LYS A 19 21.22 37.07 -0.27
CA LYS A 19 21.76 36.92 1.11
C LYS A 19 21.06 37.87 2.09
N GLU A 20 20.81 39.11 1.71
CA GLU A 20 20.06 40.07 2.54
C GLU A 20 18.63 39.60 2.84
N HIS A 21 17.94 39.01 1.86
CA HIS A 21 16.59 38.49 2.07
C HIS A 21 16.58 37.24 2.93
N ILE A 22 17.56 36.35 2.78
CA ILE A 22 17.71 35.16 3.62
C ILE A 22 18.02 35.56 5.06
N ALA A 23 18.85 36.59 5.28
CA ALA A 23 19.18 37.07 6.62
C ALA A 23 17.98 37.68 7.38
N LYS A 24 16.97 38.18 6.67
CA LYS A 24 15.74 38.73 7.28
C LYS A 24 14.82 37.65 7.83
N ASP A 25 14.81 36.47 7.21
CA ASP A 25 13.91 35.38 7.61
C ASP A 25 14.60 34.01 7.42
N PRO A 26 15.41 33.57 8.41
CA PRO A 26 16.23 32.37 8.28
C PRO A 26 15.43 31.06 8.31
N GLU A 27 14.18 31.05 8.80
CA GLU A 27 13.32 29.86 8.78
C GLU A 27 12.81 29.52 7.37
N VAL A 28 12.81 30.49 6.45
CA VAL A 28 12.28 30.30 5.08
C VAL A 28 13.13 29.33 4.27
N LEU A 29 14.40 29.14 4.65
CA LEU A 29 15.38 28.48 3.80
C LEU A 29 16.29 27.53 4.59
N PRO A 30 16.00 26.22 4.60
CA PRO A 30 16.83 25.22 5.27
C PRO A 30 18.26 25.23 4.74
N PRO A 31 19.28 24.88 5.55
CA PRO A 31 20.66 24.83 5.09
C PRO A 31 20.85 23.89 3.88
N PRO A 32 21.88 24.13 3.05
CA PRO A 32 22.18 23.26 1.92
C PRO A 32 22.53 21.85 2.42
N ALA A 33 22.10 20.82 1.68
CA ALA A 33 22.44 19.44 2.02
C ALA A 33 23.91 19.11 1.75
N LEU A 34 24.58 19.95 0.94
CA LEU A 34 25.96 19.80 0.55
C LEU A 34 26.68 21.14 0.71
N GLU A 35 27.65 21.18 1.62
CA GLU A 35 28.40 22.39 1.95
C GLU A 35 29.77 22.45 1.27
N GLU A 36 30.30 21.30 0.85
CA GLU A 36 31.65 21.18 0.31
C GLU A 36 31.72 21.45 -1.20
N SER A 37 32.79 22.11 -1.64
CA SER A 37 33.11 22.25 -3.06
C SER A 37 33.78 21.01 -3.61
N PHE A 38 33.37 20.56 -4.80
CA PHE A 38 33.97 19.40 -5.45
C PHE A 38 35.23 19.75 -6.27
N SER A 39 36.22 18.86 -6.23
CA SER A 39 37.36 18.83 -7.16
C SER A 39 36.91 18.43 -8.58
N ALA A 40 37.71 18.74 -9.60
CA ALA A 40 37.43 18.36 -10.99
C ALA A 40 37.23 16.83 -11.16
N GLU A 41 38.05 16.00 -10.52
CA GLU A 41 37.91 14.54 -10.57
C GLU A 41 36.59 14.07 -9.90
N GLN A 42 36.16 14.76 -8.85
CA GLN A 42 34.90 14.47 -8.17
C GLN A 42 33.70 14.87 -9.04
N TRP A 43 33.80 15.96 -9.81
CA TRP A 43 32.78 16.35 -10.78
C TRP A 43 32.60 15.31 -11.88
N ASP A 44 33.71 14.75 -12.39
CA ASP A 44 33.66 13.72 -13.42
C ASP A 44 32.99 12.44 -12.89
N THR A 45 33.39 11.98 -11.70
CA THR A 45 32.77 10.80 -11.06
C THR A 45 31.30 11.03 -10.73
N LEU A 46 30.93 12.22 -10.25
CA LEU A 46 29.53 12.60 -9.97
C LEU A 46 28.69 12.60 -11.26
N SER A 47 29.23 13.11 -12.37
CA SER A 47 28.56 13.11 -13.67
C SER A 47 28.30 11.68 -14.17
N ASP A 48 29.25 10.77 -13.99
CA ASP A 48 29.07 9.37 -14.39
C ASP A 48 28.05 8.65 -13.49
N LEU A 49 28.12 8.84 -12.18
CA LEU A 49 27.09 8.32 -11.25
C LEU A 49 25.70 8.86 -11.58
N TYR A 50 25.60 10.15 -11.92
CA TYR A 50 24.34 10.76 -12.32
C TYR A 50 23.76 10.10 -13.58
N LYS A 51 24.58 9.79 -14.59
CA LYS A 51 24.14 9.07 -15.79
C LYS A 51 23.62 7.68 -15.45
N ASP A 52 24.33 6.93 -14.61
CA ASP A 52 23.94 5.59 -14.19
C ASP A 52 22.60 5.61 -13.44
N PHE A 53 22.45 6.52 -12.47
CA PHE A 53 21.20 6.69 -11.75
C PHE A 53 20.06 7.13 -12.67
N LEU A 54 20.32 8.03 -13.63
CA LEU A 54 19.31 8.48 -14.59
C LEU A 54 18.76 7.30 -15.39
N GLN A 55 19.64 6.41 -15.87
CA GLN A 55 19.24 5.19 -16.58
C GLN A 55 18.42 4.26 -15.69
N ASP A 56 18.88 3.98 -14.48
CA ASP A 56 18.19 3.10 -13.53
C ASP A 56 16.79 3.64 -13.17
N TYR A 57 16.68 4.93 -12.85
CA TYR A 57 15.39 5.57 -12.59
C TYR A 57 14.48 5.62 -13.81
N GLN A 58 15.02 5.73 -15.03
CA GLN A 58 14.23 5.62 -16.25
C GLN A 58 13.64 4.21 -16.37
N VAL A 59 14.43 3.16 -16.17
CA VAL A 59 13.95 1.76 -16.20
C VAL A 59 12.88 1.53 -15.13
N ARG A 60 13.07 2.03 -13.91
CA ARG A 60 12.05 1.95 -12.84
C ARG A 60 10.76 2.65 -13.21
N ARG A 61 10.83 3.85 -13.80
CA ARG A 61 9.64 4.58 -14.27
C ARG A 61 8.94 3.84 -15.39
N GLU A 62 9.68 3.26 -16.32
CA GLU A 62 9.11 2.42 -17.39
C GLU A 62 8.39 1.20 -16.82
N LEU A 63 8.99 0.50 -15.86
CA LEU A 63 8.35 -0.61 -15.16
C LEU A 63 7.03 -0.18 -14.52
N LEU A 64 7.03 0.92 -13.74
CA LEU A 64 5.82 1.42 -13.08
C LEU A 64 4.71 1.78 -14.07
N LEU A 65 5.09 2.36 -15.21
CA LEU A 65 4.16 2.69 -16.28
C LEU A 65 3.60 1.45 -16.96
N THR A 66 4.43 0.45 -17.25
CA THR A 66 3.99 -0.84 -17.79
C THR A 66 3.09 -1.56 -16.80
N ARG A 67 3.41 -1.54 -15.49
CA ARG A 67 2.55 -2.10 -14.44
C ARG A 67 1.19 -1.42 -14.41
N LEU A 68 1.16 -0.09 -14.53
CA LEU A 68 -0.08 0.67 -14.62
C LEU A 68 -0.89 0.26 -15.86
N GLU A 69 -0.23 0.10 -17.02
CA GLU A 69 -0.86 -0.34 -18.27
C GLU A 69 -1.51 -1.73 -18.12
N VAL A 70 -0.77 -2.71 -17.63
CA VAL A 70 -1.26 -4.08 -17.39
C VAL A 70 -2.41 -4.09 -16.38
N THR A 71 -2.32 -3.26 -15.33
CA THR A 71 -3.41 -3.13 -14.34
C THR A 71 -4.68 -2.57 -14.96
N ILE A 72 -4.58 -1.67 -15.93
CA ILE A 72 -5.74 -1.12 -16.62
C ILE A 72 -6.30 -2.12 -17.64
N GLN A 73 -5.43 -2.89 -18.28
CA GLN A 73 -5.85 -3.98 -19.15
C GLN A 73 -6.63 -5.04 -18.38
N SER A 74 -6.25 -5.38 -17.15
CA SER A 74 -6.96 -6.38 -16.34
C SER A 74 -8.41 -5.95 -16.03
N PHE A 75 -8.67 -4.65 -15.89
CA PHE A 75 -10.05 -4.15 -15.71
C PHE A 75 -10.96 -4.49 -16.89
N LYS A 76 -10.45 -4.71 -18.10
CA LYS A 76 -11.27 -5.10 -19.27
C LYS A 76 -11.84 -6.52 -19.18
N TRP A 77 -11.30 -7.36 -18.30
CA TRP A 77 -11.72 -8.76 -18.17
C TRP A 77 -12.88 -8.94 -17.18
N GLY A 78 -13.25 -7.90 -16.44
CA GLY A 78 -14.35 -7.94 -15.48
C GLY A 78 -15.73 -7.89 -16.15
N GLU A 79 -16.71 -8.58 -15.59
CA GLU A 79 -18.08 -8.54 -16.10
C GLU A 79 -18.70 -7.13 -16.05
N GLY A 80 -18.34 -6.34 -15.04
CA GLY A 80 -18.80 -4.95 -14.87
C GLY A 80 -18.16 -3.92 -15.81
N SER A 81 -17.14 -4.29 -16.59
CA SER A 81 -16.48 -3.42 -17.57
C SER A 81 -16.88 -3.69 -19.02
N LYS A 82 -17.64 -4.76 -19.28
CA LYS A 82 -18.24 -5.04 -20.59
C LYS A 82 -19.01 -3.79 -21.08
N GLY A 83 -18.64 -3.27 -22.25
CA GLY A 83 -19.25 -2.07 -22.85
C GLY A 83 -18.75 -0.72 -22.31
N LYS A 84 -17.90 -0.68 -21.27
CA LYS A 84 -17.34 0.56 -20.68
C LYS A 84 -15.88 0.80 -21.02
N GLU A 85 -15.29 -0.01 -21.91
CA GLU A 85 -13.87 0.07 -22.26
C GLU A 85 -13.45 1.46 -22.76
N ASN A 86 -14.28 2.08 -23.59
CA ASN A 86 -14.01 3.41 -24.13
C ASN A 86 -13.96 4.49 -23.04
N GLU A 87 -14.80 4.39 -22.01
CA GLU A 87 -14.80 5.31 -20.88
C GLU A 87 -13.52 5.18 -20.05
N ILE A 88 -13.12 3.93 -19.76
CA ILE A 88 -11.87 3.61 -19.05
C ILE A 88 -10.65 4.13 -19.83
N LEU A 89 -10.61 3.88 -21.14
CA LEU A 89 -9.52 4.34 -22.00
C LEU A 89 -9.45 5.86 -22.07
N ARG A 90 -10.59 6.56 -22.21
CA ARG A 90 -10.62 8.04 -22.22
C ARG A 90 -10.06 8.62 -20.92
N ALA A 91 -10.49 8.08 -19.78
CA ALA A 91 -10.00 8.52 -18.47
C ALA A 91 -8.50 8.23 -18.28
N TYR A 92 -8.02 7.10 -18.81
CA TYR A 92 -6.62 6.69 -18.71
C TYR A 92 -5.70 7.52 -19.60
N VAL A 93 -6.01 7.67 -20.90
CA VAL A 93 -5.12 8.31 -21.89
C VAL A 93 -4.72 9.72 -21.45
N TYR A 94 -5.66 10.51 -20.95
CA TYR A 94 -5.37 11.85 -20.45
C TYR A 94 -4.35 11.81 -19.29
N LYS A 95 -4.57 10.95 -18.29
CA LYS A 95 -3.65 10.82 -17.15
C LYS A 95 -2.30 10.27 -17.57
N ARG A 96 -2.29 9.30 -18.48
CA ARG A 96 -1.07 8.66 -19.00
C ARG A 96 -0.17 9.65 -19.74
N SER A 97 -0.75 10.57 -20.50
CA SER A 97 -0.02 11.60 -21.25
C SER A 97 0.83 12.52 -20.36
N LYS A 98 0.44 12.69 -19.09
CA LYS A 98 1.18 13.50 -18.12
C LYS A 98 2.37 12.76 -17.50
N LEU A 99 2.44 11.44 -17.63
CA LEU A 99 3.48 10.63 -16.99
C LEU A 99 4.62 10.35 -17.98
N LYS A 100 5.81 10.86 -17.65
CA LYS A 100 7.03 10.69 -18.46
C LYS A 100 7.86 9.51 -17.98
N LYS A 101 8.48 8.81 -18.92
CA LYS A 101 9.44 7.73 -18.66
C LYS A 101 10.77 8.29 -18.12
N SER A 102 11.25 9.38 -18.70
CA SER A 102 12.48 10.02 -18.24
C SER A 102 12.29 10.70 -16.88
N PRO A 103 13.28 10.61 -15.97
CA PRO A 103 13.32 11.44 -14.78
C PRO A 103 13.48 12.92 -15.15
N SER A 104 12.91 13.81 -14.34
CA SER A 104 12.98 15.27 -14.54
C SER A 104 14.09 15.94 -13.72
N VAL A 105 14.83 15.16 -12.93
CA VAL A 105 15.84 15.64 -11.99
C VAL A 105 17.15 15.89 -12.73
N LYS A 106 17.65 17.11 -12.67
CA LYS A 106 18.95 17.51 -13.21
C LYS A 106 20.04 17.39 -12.15
N LEU A 107 21.29 17.30 -12.59
CA LEU A 107 22.45 17.32 -11.69
C LEU A 107 22.47 18.60 -10.84
N SER A 108 22.12 19.75 -11.42
CA SER A 108 21.97 21.02 -10.71
C SER A 108 20.99 20.94 -9.53
N ASP A 109 19.92 20.18 -9.67
CA ASP A 109 18.88 20.04 -8.64
C ASP A 109 19.40 19.23 -7.45
N VAL A 110 20.32 18.29 -7.71
CA VAL A 110 20.97 17.48 -6.67
C VAL A 110 21.95 18.32 -5.86
N ILE A 111 22.71 19.20 -6.50
CA ILE A 111 23.68 20.06 -5.82
C ILE A 111 22.99 21.20 -5.09
N ALA A 112 21.89 21.72 -5.64
CA ALA A 112 21.06 22.73 -4.99
C ALA A 112 20.12 22.15 -3.91
N ALA A 113 20.22 20.85 -3.61
CA ALA A 113 19.44 20.18 -2.57
C ALA A 113 19.68 20.82 -1.19
N ARG A 114 18.62 20.87 -0.39
CA ARG A 114 18.65 21.36 0.99
C ARG A 114 18.34 20.24 1.96
N GLU A 115 18.67 20.45 3.23
CA GLU A 115 18.42 19.46 4.29
C GLU A 115 16.95 19.05 4.42
N SER A 116 16.01 19.89 3.97
CA SER A 116 14.59 19.52 3.93
C SER A 116 14.29 18.25 3.14
N ILE A 117 15.16 17.85 2.21
CA ILE A 117 15.00 16.60 1.46
C ILE A 117 15.20 15.37 2.36
N PHE A 118 15.91 15.51 3.48
CA PHE A 118 16.08 14.43 4.46
C PHE A 118 14.83 14.21 5.32
N GLU A 119 13.90 15.17 5.36
CA GLU A 119 12.63 15.01 6.05
C GLU A 119 11.69 14.10 5.23
N ILE A 120 11.68 12.82 5.58
CA ILE A 120 10.80 11.83 4.93
C ILE A 120 9.46 11.81 5.64
N GLU A 121 8.50 12.56 5.11
CA GLU A 121 7.11 12.43 5.52
C GLU A 121 6.51 11.12 5.03
N LYS A 122 5.87 10.37 5.94
CA LYS A 122 5.12 9.17 5.57
C LYS A 122 3.90 9.58 4.77
N THR A 123 3.63 8.92 3.65
CA THR A 123 2.40 9.12 2.85
C THR A 123 1.11 8.78 3.62
N SER A 124 1.23 8.05 4.73
CA SER A 124 0.16 7.77 5.67
C SER A 124 0.04 8.80 6.80
N SER A 125 0.83 9.89 6.79
CA SER A 125 0.77 10.93 7.81
C SER A 125 -0.61 11.59 7.82
N ASP A 126 -1.10 11.90 9.02
CA ASP A 126 -2.42 12.51 9.17
C ASP A 126 -2.53 13.82 8.39
N GLU A 127 -1.44 14.57 8.26
CA GLU A 127 -1.39 15.85 7.54
C GLU A 127 -1.64 15.68 6.03
N LEU A 128 -0.95 14.74 5.39
CA LEU A 128 -1.16 14.43 3.97
C LEU A 128 -2.52 13.73 3.74
N VAL A 129 -2.98 12.93 4.70
CA VAL A 129 -4.26 12.21 4.58
C VAL A 129 -5.47 13.13 4.77
N LYS A 130 -5.40 14.14 5.65
CA LYS A 130 -6.48 15.13 5.84
C LYS A 130 -6.91 15.79 4.54
N ASN A 131 -5.95 16.05 3.64
CA ASN A 131 -6.16 16.75 2.38
C ASN A 131 -6.52 15.81 1.19
N THR A 132 -6.44 14.50 1.37
CA THR A 132 -6.71 13.51 0.30
C THR A 132 -8.07 12.81 0.42
N LYS A 133 -9.05 13.49 1.04
CA LYS A 133 -10.42 12.99 1.14
C LYS A 133 -11.01 12.76 -0.25
N SER A 134 -11.45 11.54 -0.51
CA SER A 134 -12.10 11.14 -1.77
C SER A 134 -13.32 10.26 -1.48
N SER A 135 -14.15 10.01 -2.49
CA SER A 135 -15.30 9.10 -2.35
C SER A 135 -14.90 7.69 -1.88
N LEU A 136 -13.67 7.27 -2.18
CA LEU A 136 -13.07 6.01 -1.75
C LEU A 136 -12.42 6.12 -0.37
N LYS A 137 -11.65 7.18 -0.11
CA LYS A 137 -10.97 7.43 1.17
C LYS A 137 -11.67 8.56 1.92
N ARG A 138 -12.78 8.23 2.60
CA ARG A 138 -13.63 9.21 3.30
C ARG A 138 -13.19 9.53 4.73
N PHE A 139 -12.69 8.51 5.43
CA PHE A 139 -12.41 8.61 6.86
C PHE A 139 -10.90 8.60 7.12
N LEU A 140 -10.45 9.52 7.96
CA LEU A 140 -9.11 9.48 8.57
C LEU A 140 -9.21 8.64 9.83
N ILE A 141 -8.50 7.52 9.88
CA ILE A 141 -8.40 6.70 11.08
C ILE A 141 -7.31 7.33 11.94
N SER A 142 -7.68 7.86 13.11
CA SER A 142 -6.73 8.42 14.08
C SER A 142 -5.77 7.35 14.61
N ALA A 143 -4.78 7.77 15.41
CA ALA A 143 -3.89 6.86 16.13
C ALA A 143 -4.66 5.68 16.75
N VAL A 144 -4.39 4.47 16.23
CA VAL A 144 -5.02 3.24 16.72
C VAL A 144 -4.20 2.77 17.92
N PRO A 145 -4.81 2.65 19.12
CA PRO A 145 -4.12 2.11 20.28
C PRO A 145 -3.51 0.75 19.97
N ASP A 146 -2.33 0.47 20.53
CA ASP A 146 -1.68 -0.81 20.34
C ASP A 146 -2.63 -1.95 20.76
N ARG A 147 -2.78 -2.95 19.89
CA ARG A 147 -3.68 -4.08 20.10
C ARG A 147 -2.99 -5.22 20.86
N GLY A 148 -1.74 -5.02 21.28
CA GLY A 148 -0.94 -6.03 21.95
C GLY A 148 -0.59 -7.21 21.03
N GLY A 149 -0.16 -8.32 21.61
CA GLY A 149 0.21 -9.52 20.86
C GLY A 149 1.65 -9.49 20.31
N ARG A 150 2.46 -8.54 20.75
CA ARG A 150 3.91 -8.61 20.50
C ARG A 150 4.46 -9.84 21.22
N PRO A 151 5.29 -10.67 20.58
CA PRO A 151 5.87 -11.85 21.23
C PRO A 151 6.60 -11.55 22.55
N LYS A 152 7.11 -10.32 22.72
CA LYS A 152 7.79 -9.85 23.94
C LYS A 152 6.83 -9.47 25.08
N GLU A 153 5.58 -9.17 24.77
CA GLU A 153 4.52 -8.79 25.72
C GLU A 153 3.62 -9.99 26.06
N GLN A 154 3.88 -11.14 25.45
CA GLN A 154 3.14 -12.35 25.71
C GLN A 154 3.46 -12.85 27.12
N GLN A 155 2.42 -12.93 27.96
CA GLN A 155 2.57 -13.57 29.27
C GLN A 155 3.03 -15.01 29.07
N PRO A 156 3.94 -15.53 29.93
CA PRO A 156 4.37 -16.91 29.86
C PRO A 156 3.14 -17.83 29.87
N TYR A 157 3.20 -18.90 29.08
CA TYR A 157 2.10 -19.85 28.94
C TYR A 157 1.63 -20.33 30.31
N VAL A 158 0.37 -20.06 30.64
CA VAL A 158 -0.30 -20.65 31.80
C VAL A 158 -0.82 -22.01 31.37
N GLU A 159 -0.44 -23.06 32.10
CA GLU A 159 -0.95 -24.40 31.84
C GLU A 159 -2.47 -24.40 31.88
N MET A 160 -3.11 -24.89 30.81
CA MET A 160 -4.57 -25.00 30.73
C MET A 160 -5.10 -25.75 31.96
N PRO A 161 -6.18 -25.27 32.61
CA PRO A 161 -6.72 -25.94 33.78
C PRO A 161 -7.08 -27.40 33.49
N ASN A 162 -6.69 -28.30 34.38
CA ASN A 162 -7.06 -29.71 34.28
C ASN A 162 -8.59 -29.85 34.25
N TRP A 163 -9.10 -30.48 33.19
CA TRP A 163 -10.53 -30.68 33.01
C TRP A 163 -11.07 -31.63 34.08
N LYS A 164 -11.83 -31.11 35.06
CA LYS A 164 -12.55 -31.95 36.03
C LYS A 164 -13.94 -32.28 35.52
N LYS A 165 -14.27 -33.57 35.47
CA LYS A 165 -15.63 -34.04 35.19
C LYS A 165 -16.56 -33.47 36.26
N ARG A 166 -17.68 -32.84 35.85
CA ARG A 166 -18.70 -32.37 36.79
C ARG A 166 -19.18 -33.55 37.63
N GLN A 167 -19.16 -33.40 38.95
CA GLN A 167 -19.62 -34.43 39.88
C GLN A 167 -21.12 -34.64 39.65
N GLY A 168 -21.49 -35.81 39.11
CA GLY A 168 -22.88 -36.20 38.98
C GLY A 168 -23.45 -36.40 40.39
N GLY A 169 -24.35 -35.52 40.81
CA GLY A 169 -25.08 -35.67 42.06
C GLY A 169 -25.95 -36.92 42.01
N GLY A 170 -25.65 -37.89 42.86
CA GLY A 170 -26.48 -39.06 43.08
C GLY A 170 -27.22 -38.98 44.41
N GLY A 171 -28.54 -39.24 44.37
CA GLY A 171 -29.28 -39.86 45.46
C GLY A 171 -30.23 -38.95 46.27
N GLY A 172 -31.54 -39.14 46.09
CA GLY A 172 -32.54 -38.70 47.07
C GLY A 172 -34.00 -38.68 46.60
N GLY A 173 -34.69 -39.83 46.64
CA GLY A 173 -36.11 -39.89 47.05
C GLY A 173 -37.22 -39.91 45.97
N GLY A 174 -37.84 -41.08 45.78
CA GLY A 174 -39.28 -41.25 46.02
C GLY A 174 -40.31 -41.15 44.88
N ARG A 175 -40.90 -42.33 44.56
CA ARG A 175 -42.35 -42.63 44.31
C ARG A 175 -42.99 -42.40 42.93
N GLY A 176 -43.72 -43.45 42.49
CA GLY A 176 -44.87 -43.42 41.57
C GLY A 176 -44.61 -44.08 40.21
N ASP A 177 -44.71 -45.41 40.07
CA ASP A 177 -45.94 -46.16 39.69
C ASP A 177 -46.63 -45.63 38.43
N TYR A 178 -46.63 -46.39 37.32
CA TYR A 178 -47.83 -46.98 36.70
C TYR A 178 -47.45 -47.91 35.52
N ARG A 179 -48.07 -49.09 35.54
CA ARG A 179 -47.96 -50.23 34.62
C ARG A 179 -48.67 -49.99 33.27
N GLY A 180 -48.25 -50.79 32.27
CA GLY A 180 -49.08 -51.27 31.16
C GLY A 180 -48.97 -50.42 29.90
N GLY A 181 -48.84 -50.92 28.68
CA GLY A 181 -49.17 -52.24 28.13
C GLY A 181 -49.92 -52.03 26.82
N GLY A 182 -49.56 -52.76 25.77
CA GLY A 182 -50.46 -53.05 24.64
C GLY A 182 -50.45 -52.10 23.43
N GLY A 183 -49.97 -52.63 22.30
CA GLY A 183 -50.87 -52.94 21.18
C GLY A 183 -51.26 -51.83 20.19
N GLY A 184 -50.77 -51.98 18.96
CA GLY A 184 -51.61 -51.91 17.76
C GLY A 184 -51.56 -50.61 16.95
N GLY A 185 -51.53 -50.77 15.62
CA GLY A 185 -52.09 -49.76 14.72
C GLY A 185 -51.28 -49.37 13.50
N ARG A 186 -51.28 -50.26 12.51
CA ARG A 186 -51.26 -50.02 11.05
C ARG A 186 -51.40 -48.56 10.55
N ARG A 187 -50.54 -48.17 9.61
CA ARG A 187 -50.83 -47.52 8.29
C ARG A 187 -49.45 -47.34 7.61
N GLY A 188 -49.11 -48.05 6.53
CA GLY A 188 -49.60 -47.83 5.16
C GLY A 188 -48.80 -46.69 4.53
N GLY A 189 -48.08 -46.80 3.41
CA GLY A 189 -47.89 -47.86 2.43
C GLY A 189 -46.91 -47.44 1.33
N GLN A 190 -46.76 -48.31 0.33
CA GLN A 190 -46.17 -48.13 -1.02
C GLN A 190 -44.67 -47.78 -1.12
N LYS A 191 -43.81 -48.71 -1.54
CA LYS A 191 -43.56 -49.29 -2.89
C LYS A 191 -42.61 -48.43 -3.76
N ARG A 192 -41.49 -49.09 -4.12
CA ARG A 192 -40.64 -48.95 -5.33
C ARG A 192 -39.76 -47.69 -5.34
N ASN A 193 -38.50 -47.70 -5.78
CA ASN A 193 -37.86 -48.55 -6.77
C ASN A 193 -36.33 -48.64 -6.53
N LYS A 194 -35.75 -49.72 -7.03
CA LYS A 194 -34.34 -50.09 -6.95
C LYS A 194 -33.63 -49.64 -8.23
N GLY A 195 -32.42 -49.08 -8.10
CA GLY A 195 -31.33 -49.23 -9.06
C GLY A 195 -31.02 -48.03 -9.98
N GLY A 196 -29.71 -47.74 -10.10
CA GLY A 196 -29.16 -47.10 -11.30
C GLY A 196 -28.06 -46.08 -11.05
N ASP A 197 -26.82 -46.55 -11.06
CA ASP A 197 -25.54 -45.86 -11.12
C ASP A 197 -25.48 -44.59 -12.00
N ARG A 198 -24.71 -43.58 -11.58
CA ARG A 198 -23.43 -43.19 -12.23
C ARG A 198 -22.83 -41.87 -11.70
N LYS A 199 -21.57 -41.99 -11.29
CA LYS A 199 -20.43 -41.07 -11.51
C LYS A 199 -20.40 -39.75 -10.71
N GLY A 200 -19.76 -39.84 -9.55
CA GLY A 200 -19.00 -38.73 -8.98
C GLY A 200 -17.74 -38.46 -9.81
N GLY A 201 -17.55 -37.19 -10.17
CA GLY A 201 -16.33 -36.69 -10.80
C GLY A 201 -15.40 -36.12 -9.75
N ASN A 202 -14.21 -36.73 -9.65
CA ASN A 202 -13.07 -36.32 -8.84
C ASN A 202 -12.51 -34.98 -9.38
N PHE A 203 -12.29 -34.00 -8.50
CA PHE A 203 -11.52 -32.79 -8.81
C PHE A 203 -10.14 -32.95 -8.18
N ASP A 204 -9.17 -33.37 -8.99
CA ASP A 204 -7.75 -33.34 -8.63
C ASP A 204 -7.17 -32.02 -9.13
N ALA A 205 -6.83 -31.12 -8.20
CA ALA A 205 -6.10 -29.89 -8.47
C ALA A 205 -4.61 -30.12 -8.17
N ALA A 206 -3.83 -30.44 -9.20
CA ALA A 206 -2.37 -30.47 -9.16
C ALA A 206 -1.77 -30.13 -10.54
N GLY A 207 -0.87 -29.14 -10.57
CA GLY A 207 -0.11 -28.65 -11.73
C GLY A 207 -0.01 -27.12 -11.65
N SER A 208 1.07 -26.50 -11.19
CA SER A 208 2.47 -26.53 -11.68
C SER A 208 2.54 -26.35 -13.19
N TYR A 209 2.55 -25.09 -13.66
CA TYR A 209 3.71 -24.42 -14.27
C TYR A 209 3.56 -22.90 -14.04
#